data_AF-A0A9D0XM42-F1
#
_entry.id   AF-A0A9D0XM42-F1
#
_cell.length_a   1.000
_cell.length_b   1.000
_cell.length_c   1.000
_cell.angle_alpha   90.00
_cell.angle_beta   90.00
_cell.angle_gamma   90.00
#
_symmetry.space_group_name_H-M   'P 1'
#
loop_
_entity.id
_entity.type
_entity.pdbx_description
1 polymer ?
#
loop_
_entity_poly.entity_id
_entity_poly.type
_entity_poly.pdbx_seq_one_letter_code
_entity_poly.pdbx_strand_id
1 'polypeptide(L)' 'MSHTKEVNIENSWKVALAQEFEKDYFQGIRSFIIQEIRAGKTIYPPGKLIFHAF' A
#
# COMPACT_ATOMS: atom_id res chain seq x y z
N MET A 1 16.29 -10.81 2.59
CA MET A 1 15.08 -11.35 1.94
C MET A 1 13.89 -10.46 2.31
N SER A 2 13.80 -9.29 1.68
CA SER A 2 12.70 -8.34 1.95
C SER A 2 11.44 -8.90 1.32
N HIS A 3 10.53 -9.44 2.14
CA HIS A 3 9.22 -9.89 1.67
C HIS A 3 8.48 -8.68 1.14
N THR A 4 8.34 -8.59 -0.19
CA THR A 4 7.40 -7.68 -0.84
C THR A 4 6.02 -8.09 -0.32
N LYS A 5 5.51 -7.39 0.70
CA LYS A 5 4.16 -7.57 1.22
C LYS A 5 3.21 -7.42 0.03
N GLU A 6 2.63 -8.53 -0.41
CA GLU A 6 1.63 -8.54 -1.45
C GLU A 6 0.47 -7.63 -1.02
N VAL A 7 0.10 -6.72 -1.92
CA VAL A 7 -1.09 -5.87 -1.73
C VAL A 7 -2.30 -6.80 -1.75
N ASN A 8 -2.99 -6.89 -0.62
CA ASN A 8 -4.22 -7.66 -0.50
C ASN A 8 -5.39 -6.81 -1.02
N ILE A 9 -5.76 -7.05 -2.28
CA ILE A 9 -6.85 -6.40 -3.01
C ILE A 9 -7.45 -7.43 -3.98
N GLU A 10 -8.73 -7.29 -4.32
CA GLU A 10 -9.39 -8.11 -5.34
C GLU A 10 -8.62 -8.10 -6.67
N ASN A 11 -8.58 -9.25 -7.36
CA ASN A 11 -7.66 -9.49 -8.47
C ASN A 11 -7.93 -8.58 -9.68
N SER A 12 -9.19 -8.27 -9.98
CA SER A 12 -9.53 -7.35 -11.09
C SER A 12 -9.00 -5.94 -10.83
N TRP A 13 -9.08 -5.46 -9.59
CA TRP A 13 -8.50 -4.19 -9.18
C TRP A 13 -6.98 -4.22 -9.17
N LYS A 14 -6.36 -5.33 -8.75
CA LYS A 14 -4.90 -5.50 -8.82
C LYS A 14 -4.39 -5.34 -10.25
N VAL A 15 -5.09 -5.93 -11.23
CA VAL A 15 -4.75 -5.81 -12.65
C VAL A 15 -4.99 -4.38 -13.14
N ALA A 16 -6.14 -3.79 -12.82
CA ALA A 16 -6.49 -2.44 -13.27
C ALA A 16 -5.52 -1.37 -12.73
N LEU A 17 -5.01 -1.55 -11.51
CA LEU A 17 -4.12 -0.59 -10.83
C LEU A 17 -2.63 -0.95 -10.91
N ALA A 18 -2.26 -2.03 -11.62
CA ALA A 18 -0.88 -2.52 -11.67
C ALA A 18 0.11 -1.42 -12.09
N GLN A 19 -0.22 -0.66 -13.14
CA GLN A 19 0.61 0.45 -13.62
C GLN A 19 0.68 1.61 -12.63
N GLU A 20 -0.38 1.86 -11.86
CA GLU A 20 -0.37 2.91 -10.83
C GLU A 20 0.61 2.59 -9.71
N PHE A 21 0.75 1.31 -9.34
CA PHE A 21 1.71 0.87 -8.32
C PHE A 21 3.16 1.10 -8.72
N GLU A 22 3.46 1.13 -10.02
CA GLU A 22 4.81 1.37 -10.53
C GLU A 22 5.17 2.85 -10.63
N LYS A 23 4.18 3.75 -10.59
CA LYS A 23 4.43 5.20 -10.73
C LYS A 23 5.07 5.77 -9.48
N ASP A 24 5.96 6.74 -9.70
CA ASP A 24 6.75 7.41 -8.65
C ASP A 24 5.88 7.98 -7.52
N TYR A 25 4.73 8.55 -7.86
CA TYR A 25 3.84 9.14 -6.87
C TYR A 25 3.33 8.07 -5.88
N PHE A 26 3.00 6.87 -6.36
CA PHE A 26 2.47 5.80 -5.52
C PHE A 26 3.56 5.22 -4.62
N GLN A 27 4.78 5.07 -5.16
CA GLN A 27 5.96 4.70 -4.38
C GLN A 27 6.28 5.75 -3.30
N GLY A 28 6.10 7.04 -3.62
CA GLY A 28 6.22 8.15 -2.69
C GLY A 28 5.21 8.06 -1.54
N ILE A 29 3.92 7.88 -1.86
CA ILE A 29 2.84 7.70 -0.87
C ILE A 29 3.14 6.52 0.06
N ARG A 30 3.50 5.36 -0.53
CA ARG A 30 3.84 4.16 0.24
C ARG A 30 5.01 4.41 1.18
N SER A 31 6.07 5.05 0.68
CA SER A 31 7.26 5.34 1.47
C SER A 31 6.96 6.29 2.62
N PHE A 32 6.17 7.34 2.37
CA PHE A 32 5.71 8.27 3.39
C PHE A 32 4.94 7.56 4.51
N ILE A 33 3.92 6.76 4.16
CA ILE A 33 3.12 6.01 5.14
C ILE A 33 4.00 5.10 6.01
N ILE A 34 4.97 4.40 5.41
CA ILE A 34 5.91 3.55 6.16
C ILE A 34 6.77 4.37 7.12
N GLN A 35 7.26 5.54 6.70
CA GLN A 35 8.04 6.42 7.56
C GLN A 35 7.22 6.93 8.75
N GLU A 36 5.97 7.33 8.52
CA GLU A 36 5.07 7.81 9.57
C GLU A 36 4.74 6.72 10.59
N ILE A 37 4.53 5.47 10.12
CA ILE A 37 4.37 4.30 11.01
C ILE A 37 5.63 4.09 11.86
N ARG A 38 6.82 4.19 11.25
CA ARG A 38 8.10 4.05 11.97
C ARG A 38 8.34 5.18 12.95
N ALA A 39 7.81 6.38 12.68
CA ALA A 39 7.84 7.53 13.58
C ALA A 39 6.85 7.40 14.75
N GLY A 40 6.11 6.28 14.85
CA GLY A 40 5.18 6.01 15.94
C GLY A 40 3.77 6.59 15.73
N LYS A 41 3.46 7.12 14.54
CA LYS A 41 2.10 7.60 14.25
C LYS A 41 1.16 6.43 14.05
N THR A 42 -0.03 6.53 14.66
CA THR A 42 -1.11 5.57 14.43
C THR A 42 -1.86 5.94 13.15
N ILE A 43 -1.84 5.05 12.16
CA ILE A 43 -2.51 5.24 10.87
C ILE A 43 -3.69 4.28 10.76
N TYR A 44 -4.83 4.80 10.33
CA TYR A 44 -6.05 4.04 10.10
C TYR A 44 -6.48 4.11 8.64
N PRO A 45 -7.06 3.03 8.09
CA PRO A 45 -7.22 1.73 8.71
C PRO A 45 -5.87 0.96 8.78
N PRO A 46 -5.76 -0.10 9.61
CA PRO A 46 -4.60 -0.99 9.61
C PRO A 46 -4.20 -1.41 8.19
N GLY A 47 -2.89 -1.54 7.90
CA GLY A 47 -2.38 -1.76 6.54
C GLY A 47 -3.04 -2.89 5.75
N LYS A 48 -3.45 -3.96 6.43
CA LYS A 48 -4.17 -5.11 5.84
C LYS A 48 -5.60 -4.80 5.38
N LEU A 49 -6.14 -3.65 5.79
CA LEU A 49 -7.51 -3.20 5.52
C LEU A 49 -7.55 -2.00 4.57
N ILE A 50 -6.41 -1.53 4.05
CA ILE A 50 -6.33 -0.35 3.18
C ILE A 50 -7.19 -0.50 1.92
N PHE A 51 -7.30 -1.72 1.39
CA PHE A 51 -8.09 -2.02 0.18
C PHE A 51 -9.36 -2.82 0.48
N HIS A 52 -9.82 -2.88 1.73
CA HIS A 52 -10.91 -3.77 2.14
C HIS A 52 -12.30 -3.35 1.67
N ALA A 53 -12.43 -2.15 1.11
CA ALA A 53 -13.69 -1.63 0.57
C ALA A 53 -13.97 -2.08 -0.88
N PHE A 54 -13.04 -2.84 -1.50
CA PHE A 54 -13.06 -3.20 -2.92
C PHE A 54 -12.73 -4.67 -3.13
#